data_AF-A0A1B8S8W4-F1
#
_entry.id   AF-A0A1B8S8W4-F1
#
_cell.length_a   1.000
_cell.length_b   1.000
_cell.length_c   1.000
_cell.angle_alpha   90.00
_cell.angle_beta   90.00
_cell.angle_gamma   90.00
#
_symmetry.space_group_name_H-M   'P 1'
#
loop_
_entity.id
_entity.type
_entity.pdbx_description
1 polymer ?
#
loop_
_entity_poly.entity_id
_entity_poly.type
_entity_poly.pdbx_seq_one_letter_code
_entity_poly.pdbx_strand_id
1 'polypeptide(L)'
;MNDLLDRALAAHGGLDRWNQVKSITVEASITGALFDVKGDPDAVKDVRFEVDTTRQLLTMDFAGQDKRAIFEPSRVVVQRRDGTLIDARDDPESSFDGHQLET
;
A
#
# COMPACT_ATOMS: atom_id res chain seq x y z
N MET A 1 28.65 -10.61 -2.95
CA MET A 1 27.57 -11.33 -2.22
C MET A 1 28.22 -12.23 -1.19
N ASN A 2 27.66 -12.37 0.02
CA ASN A 2 28.19 -13.32 1.02
C ASN A 2 27.31 -14.58 1.09
N ASP A 3 27.87 -15.69 1.58
CA ASP A 3 27.21 -17.01 1.63
C ASP A 3 25.87 -16.97 2.40
N LEU A 4 25.76 -16.16 3.45
CA LEU A 4 24.51 -16.01 4.19
C LEU A 4 23.41 -15.38 3.34
N LEU A 5 23.71 -14.31 2.60
CA LEU A 5 22.75 -13.64 1.73
C LEU A 5 22.27 -14.57 0.60
N ASP A 6 23.18 -15.30 -0.03
CA ASP A 6 22.83 -16.24 -1.10
C ASP A 6 21.89 -17.35 -0.59
N ARG A 7 22.17 -17.90 0.61
CA ARG A 7 21.31 -18.89 1.25
C ARG A 7 19.94 -18.33 1.61
N ALA A 8 19.89 -17.12 2.16
CA ALA A 8 18.63 -16.46 2.52
C ALA A 8 17.76 -16.24 1.28
N LEU A 9 18.33 -15.68 0.20
CA LEU A 9 17.61 -15.48 -1.06
C LEU A 9 17.12 -16.81 -1.64
N ALA A 10 17.96 -17.83 -1.68
CA ALA A 10 17.58 -19.15 -2.18
C ALA A 10 16.44 -19.79 -1.35
N ALA A 11 16.49 -19.67 -0.02
CA ALA A 11 15.44 -20.17 0.87
C ALA A 11 14.07 -19.49 0.65
N HIS A 12 14.07 -18.26 0.13
CA HIS A 12 12.86 -17.50 -0.21
C HIS A 12 12.50 -17.52 -1.71
N GLY A 13 13.06 -18.46 -2.48
CA GLY A 13 12.70 -18.70 -3.89
C GLY A 13 13.63 -18.03 -4.92
N GLY A 14 14.64 -17.30 -4.48
CA GLY A 14 15.69 -16.73 -5.33
C GLY A 14 15.28 -15.49 -6.11
N LEU A 15 16.29 -14.75 -6.55
CA LEU A 15 16.09 -13.49 -7.27
C LEU A 15 15.48 -13.71 -8.67
N ASP A 16 15.82 -14.83 -9.33
CA ASP A 16 15.29 -15.15 -10.66
C ASP A 16 13.77 -15.30 -10.65
N ARG A 17 13.22 -15.96 -9.62
CA ARG A 17 11.77 -16.07 -9.44
C ARG A 17 11.16 -14.72 -9.09
N TRP A 18 11.76 -13.98 -8.17
CA TRP A 18 11.28 -12.65 -7.77
C TRP A 18 11.16 -11.71 -8.98
N ASN A 19 12.17 -11.68 -9.85
CA ASN A 19 12.19 -10.82 -11.04
C ASN A 19 11.08 -11.15 -12.07
N GLN A 20 10.50 -12.35 -12.01
CA GLN A 20 9.37 -12.75 -12.85
C GLN A 20 8.03 -12.25 -12.31
N VAL A 21 7.93 -11.96 -11.01
CA VAL A 21 6.72 -11.38 -10.42
C VAL A 21 6.62 -9.93 -10.86
N LYS A 22 5.49 -9.55 -11.46
CA LYS A 22 5.21 -8.17 -11.93
C LYS A 22 4.12 -7.48 -11.12
N SER A 23 3.21 -8.26 -10.54
CA SER A 23 2.11 -7.75 -9.74
C SER A 23 1.78 -8.75 -8.63
N ILE A 24 1.37 -8.22 -7.48
CA ILE A 24 0.79 -8.98 -6.37
C ILE A 24 -0.61 -8.43 -6.13
N THR A 25 -1.60 -9.33 -6.11
CA THR A 25 -2.98 -8.99 -5.70
C THR A 25 -3.23 -9.54 -4.31
N VAL A 26 -3.76 -8.70 -3.42
CA VAL A 26 -4.11 -9.09 -2.04
C VAL A 26 -5.53 -8.66 -1.75
N GLU A 27 -6.36 -9.59 -1.25
CA GLU A 27 -7.65 -9.27 -0.64
C GLU A 27 -7.47 -9.37 0.87
N ALA A 28 -7.79 -8.29 1.59
CA ALA A 28 -7.53 -8.19 3.02
C ALA A 28 -8.60 -7.39 3.74
N SER A 29 -8.78 -7.69 5.02
CA SER A 29 -9.53 -6.85 5.95
C SER A 29 -8.56 -6.45 7.06
N ILE A 30 -8.14 -5.19 7.06
CA ILE A 30 -7.21 -4.66 8.06
C ILE A 30 -8.05 -4.11 9.21
N THR A 31 -7.99 -4.77 10.36
CA THR A 31 -8.83 -4.47 11.53
C THR A 31 -7.99 -4.37 12.78
N GLY A 32 -8.60 -3.90 13.88
CA GLY A 32 -7.98 -3.83 15.20
C GLY A 32 -8.31 -2.52 15.92
N ALA A 33 -8.11 -2.53 17.25
CA ALA A 33 -8.55 -1.46 18.15
C ALA A 33 -7.99 -0.06 17.80
N LEU A 34 -6.87 0.02 17.06
CA LEU A 34 -6.33 1.29 16.60
C LEU A 34 -7.33 2.08 15.74
N PHE A 35 -8.05 1.38 14.85
CA PHE A 35 -9.00 2.02 13.93
C PHE A 35 -10.25 2.54 14.66
N ASP A 36 -10.69 1.82 15.70
CA ASP A 36 -11.74 2.30 16.61
C ASP A 36 -11.31 3.60 17.31
N VAL A 37 -10.10 3.64 17.87
CA VAL A 37 -9.56 4.83 18.55
C VAL A 37 -9.41 6.02 17.60
N LYS A 38 -9.09 5.76 16.33
CA LYS A 38 -8.98 6.79 15.28
C LYS A 38 -10.35 7.20 14.68
N GLY A 39 -11.45 6.58 15.12
CA GLY A 39 -12.82 6.99 14.81
C GLY A 39 -13.38 6.43 13.50
N ASP A 40 -12.66 5.54 12.82
CA ASP A 40 -13.10 4.89 11.58
C ASP A 40 -12.71 3.40 11.61
N PRO A 41 -13.50 2.55 12.30
CA PRO A 41 -13.15 1.17 12.56
C PRO A 41 -13.09 0.28 11.31
N ASP A 42 -13.80 0.67 10.25
CA ASP A 42 -13.89 -0.08 9.00
C ASP A 42 -13.12 0.62 7.85
N ALA A 43 -12.26 1.61 8.15
CA ALA A 43 -11.56 2.45 7.18
C ALA A 43 -10.89 1.65 6.05
N VAL A 44 -10.28 0.51 6.39
CA VAL A 44 -9.52 -0.37 5.49
C VAL A 44 -9.97 -1.84 5.60
N LYS A 45 -11.25 -2.02 5.93
CA LYS A 45 -11.89 -3.33 5.91
C LYS A 45 -12.33 -3.68 4.48
N ASP A 46 -12.16 -4.94 4.12
CA ASP A 46 -12.55 -5.50 2.83
C ASP A 46 -11.98 -4.69 1.65
N VAL A 47 -10.64 -4.64 1.59
CA VAL A 47 -9.89 -3.95 0.56
C VAL A 47 -9.20 -4.93 -0.38
N ARG A 48 -9.04 -4.52 -1.64
CA ARG A 48 -8.23 -5.22 -2.63
C ARG A 48 -7.05 -4.36 -3.04
N PHE A 49 -5.85 -4.87 -2.80
CA PHE A 49 -4.60 -4.28 -3.25
C PHE A 49 -4.15 -4.87 -4.58
N GLU A 50 -3.60 -4.01 -5.43
CA GLU A 50 -2.76 -4.39 -6.56
C GLU A 50 -1.42 -3.66 -6.42
N VAL A 51 -0.35 -4.43 -6.25
CA VAL A 51 1.01 -3.93 -6.00
C VAL A 51 1.88 -4.22 -7.20
N ASP A 52 2.48 -3.19 -7.77
CA ASP A 52 3.53 -3.34 -8.78
C ASP A 52 4.84 -3.72 -8.08
N THR A 53 5.47 -4.82 -8.50
CA THR A 53 6.73 -5.28 -7.90
C THR A 53 7.97 -4.77 -8.62
N THR A 54 7.79 -4.00 -9.70
CA THR A 54 8.85 -3.44 -10.54
C THR A 54 9.07 -1.95 -10.32
N ARG A 55 8.09 -1.25 -9.75
CA ARG A 55 8.17 0.15 -9.33
C ARG A 55 7.32 0.38 -8.08
N GLN A 56 7.53 1.52 -7.42
CA GLN A 56 6.71 1.92 -6.28
C GLN A 56 5.34 2.41 -6.77
N LEU A 57 4.39 1.48 -6.93
CA LEU A 57 3.00 1.75 -7.25
C LEU A 57 2.10 0.75 -6.51
N LEU A 58 1.07 1.27 -5.85
CA LEU A 58 0.03 0.46 -5.22
C LEU A 58 -1.33 1.07 -5.50
N THR A 59 -2.28 0.24 -5.89
CA THR A 59 -3.70 0.59 -5.96
C THR A 59 -4.46 -0.17 -4.89
N MET A 60 -5.38 0.51 -4.20
CA MET A 60 -6.26 -0.09 -3.20
C MET A 60 -7.72 0.26 -3.53
N ASP A 61 -8.52 -0.76 -3.82
CA ASP A 61 -9.96 -0.65 -3.97
C ASP A 61 -10.66 -0.93 -2.64
N PHE A 62 -11.63 -0.08 -2.30
CA PHE A 62 -12.49 -0.27 -1.14
C PHE A 62 -13.74 -1.04 -1.58
N ALA A 63 -13.92 -2.28 -1.11
CA ALA A 63 -15.05 -3.10 -1.54
C ALA A 63 -16.38 -2.44 -1.13
N GLY A 64 -17.38 -2.52 -2.02
CA GLY A 64 -18.68 -1.88 -1.81
C GLY A 64 -18.69 -0.34 -1.85
N GLN A 65 -17.53 0.30 -2.00
CA GLN A 65 -17.40 1.76 -2.10
C GLN A 65 -16.94 2.16 -3.50
N ASP A 66 -17.47 3.27 -4.03
CA ASP A 66 -16.97 3.88 -5.27
C ASP A 66 -15.73 4.73 -4.96
N LYS A 67 -14.68 4.06 -4.45
CA LYS A 67 -13.46 4.67 -3.96
C LYS A 67 -12.26 3.77 -4.29
N ARG A 68 -11.18 4.40 -4.72
CA ARG A 68 -9.87 3.80 -5.03
C ARG A 68 -8.78 4.74 -4.54
N ALA A 69 -7.81 4.20 -3.81
CA ALA A 69 -6.58 4.91 -3.47
C ALA A 69 -5.44 4.45 -4.39
N ILE A 70 -4.57 5.38 -4.79
CA ILE A 70 -3.37 5.12 -5.60
C ILE A 70 -2.19 5.78 -4.90
N PHE A 71 -1.14 5.00 -4.66
CA PHE A 71 0.11 5.45 -4.08
C PHE A 71 1.23 5.39 -5.12
N GLU A 72 1.91 6.52 -5.30
CA GLU A 72 3.26 6.65 -5.85
C GLU A 72 4.09 7.51 -4.87
N PRO A 73 5.44 7.41 -4.84
CA PRO A 73 6.25 8.11 -3.83
C PRO A 73 6.03 9.63 -3.78
N SER A 74 5.83 10.25 -4.95
CA SER A 74 5.60 11.69 -5.05
C SER A 74 4.15 12.10 -4.84
N ARG A 75 3.19 11.16 -4.80
CA ARG A 75 1.77 11.49 -4.79
C ARG A 75 0.87 10.35 -4.32
N VAL A 76 -0.05 10.66 -3.42
CA VAL A 76 -1.15 9.78 -3.03
C VAL A 76 -2.47 10.38 -3.48
N VAL A 77 -3.31 9.58 -4.12
CA VAL A 77 -4.61 10.00 -4.64
C VAL A 77 -5.70 9.10 -4.06
N VAL A 78 -6.83 9.69 -3.71
CA VAL A 78 -8.10 9.01 -3.50
C VAL A 78 -9.07 9.52 -4.55
N GLN A 79 -9.69 8.60 -5.30
CA GLN A 79 -10.59 8.92 -6.40
C GLN A 79 -11.76 7.94 -6.46
N ARG A 80 -12.82 8.32 -7.16
CA ARG A 80 -13.87 7.38 -7.59
C ARG A 80 -13.33 6.43 -8.65
N ARG A 81 -14.05 5.35 -8.94
CA ARG A 81 -13.63 4.36 -9.95
C ARG A 81 -13.63 4.91 -11.37
N ASP A 82 -14.41 5.96 -11.62
CA ASP A 82 -14.43 6.68 -12.90
C ASP A 82 -13.25 7.68 -13.07
N GLY A 83 -12.38 7.81 -12.06
CA GLY A 83 -11.25 8.73 -12.06
C GLY A 83 -11.56 10.12 -11.49
N THR A 84 -12.79 10.38 -11.04
CA THR A 84 -13.13 11.63 -10.38
C THR A 84 -12.35 11.76 -9.07
N LEU A 85 -11.50 12.78 -8.98
CA LEU A 85 -10.70 13.05 -7.79
C LEU A 85 -11.60 13.29 -6.57
N ILE A 86 -11.29 12.62 -5.46
CA ILE A 86 -11.87 12.88 -4.14
C ILE A 86 -10.90 13.72 -3.32
N ASP A 87 -9.64 13.28 -3.25
CA ASP A 87 -8.55 13.98 -2.55
C ASP A 87 -7.19 13.58 -3.11
N ALA A 88 -6.17 14.41 -2.92
CA ALA A 88 -4.79 14.08 -3.26
C ALA A 88 -3.80 14.80 -2.34
N ARG A 89 -2.66 14.15 -2.14
CA ARG A 89 -1.49 14.72 -1.46
C ARG A 89 -0.27 14.54 -2.34
N ASP A 90 0.29 15.67 -2.78
CA ASP A 90 1.62 15.72 -3.38
C ASP A 90 2.66 15.77 -2.25
N ASP A 91 3.84 15.19 -2.50
CA ASP A 91 4.93 15.08 -1.50
C ASP A 91 4.45 14.53 -0.15
N PRO A 92 3.93 13.28 -0.11
CA PRO A 92 3.32 12.73 1.10
C PRO A 92 4.29 12.63 2.28
N GLU A 93 5.60 12.48 2.04
CA GLU A 93 6.61 12.41 3.10
C GLU A 93 6.71 13.72 3.88
N SER A 94 6.63 14.88 3.22
CA SER A 94 6.71 16.18 3.90
C SER A 94 5.55 16.43 4.87
N SER A 95 4.44 15.70 4.75
CA SER A 95 3.33 15.79 5.69
C SER A 95 3.66 15.28 7.10
N PHE A 96 4.78 14.56 7.24
CA PHE A 96 5.31 14.10 8.51
C PHE A 96 6.37 15.05 9.11
N ASP A 97 6.70 16.16 8.45
CA ASP A 97 7.68 17.11 8.96
C ASP A 97 7.23 17.68 10.32
N GLY A 98 8.06 17.46 11.35
CA GLY A 98 7.78 17.89 12.72
C GLY A 98 6.80 17.00 13.49
N HIS A 99 6.34 15.88 12.92
CA HIS A 99 5.48 14.91 13.59
C HIS A 99 6.19 14.32 14.83
N GLN A 100 5.51 14.36 15.97
CA GLN A 100 5.88 13.66 17.20
C GLN A 100 4.90 12.55 17.51
N LEU A 101 5.22 11.64 18.43
CA LEU A 101 4.34 10.52 18.80
C LEU A 101 2.90 10.97 19.17
N GLU A 102 2.76 12.16 19.76
CA GLU A 102 1.51 12.73 20.25
C GLU A 102 0.71 13.52 19.19
N THR A 103 1.28 13.77 18.01
CA THR A 103 0.69 14.62 16.97
C THR A 103 0.45 13.85 15.69
#